data_AF-A0A6H1ZPX9-F1
#
_entry.id   AF-A0A6H1ZPX9-F1
#
_cell.length_a   1.000
_cell.length_b   1.000
_cell.length_c   1.000
_cell.angle_alpha   90.00
_cell.angle_beta   90.00
_cell.angle_gamma   90.00
#
_symmetry.space_group_name_H-M   'P 1'
#
loop_
_entity.id
_entity.type
_entity.pdbx_description
1 polymer ?
#
loop_
_entity_poly.entity_id
_entity_poly.type
_entity_poly.pdbx_seq_one_letter_code
_entity_poly.pdbx_strand_id
1 'polypeptide(L)' 'NIPPFPFPNLGDYVPTGWTLDKEYFVDSSGFGSEEESALTASQFLKEIKTGKGYALTECGQFQVYVGEYYKKGD' A
#
# COMPACT_ATOMS: atom_id res chain seq x y z
N ASN A 1 -6.42 23.22 15.23
CA ASN A 1 -7.04 23.13 13.90
C ASN A 1 -7.41 21.68 13.69
N ILE A 2 -8.65 21.29 13.98
CA ILE A 2 -9.13 19.90 13.84
C ILE A 2 -9.71 19.81 12.43
N PRO A 3 -9.26 18.87 11.58
CA PRO A 3 -9.84 18.72 10.25
C PRO A 3 -11.35 18.48 10.35
N PRO A 4 -12.15 18.92 9.37
CA PRO A 4 -13.62 18.88 9.42
C PRO A 4 -14.22 17.46 9.46
N PHE A 5 -13.37 16.43 9.42
CA PHE A 5 -13.74 15.04 9.55
C PHE A 5 -12.72 14.33 10.45
N PRO A 6 -13.11 13.82 11.64
CA PRO A 6 -12.22 12.98 12.44
C PRO A 6 -12.08 11.63 11.75
N PHE A 7 -11.10 11.52 10.85
CA PHE A 7 -10.71 10.22 10.32
C PHE A 7 -9.98 9.45 11.43
N PRO A 8 -10.45 8.25 11.83
CA PRO A 8 -9.80 7.50 12.88
C PRO A 8 -8.41 7.04 12.42
N ASN A 9 -7.41 7.18 13.29
CA ASN A 9 -6.14 6.50 13.07
C ASN A 9 -6.37 5.00 13.29
N LEU A 10 -6.39 4.24 12.19
CA LEU A 10 -6.64 2.80 12.22
C LEU A 10 -5.36 1.98 12.49
N GLY A 11 -4.17 2.60 12.44
CA GLY A 11 -2.89 1.90 12.61
C GLY A 11 -2.82 0.62 11.78
N ASP A 12 -2.44 -0.47 12.43
CA ASP A 12 -2.25 -1.79 11.80
C ASP A 12 -3.56 -2.60 11.68
N TYR A 13 -4.72 -1.94 11.76
CA TYR A 13 -6.01 -2.63 11.68
C TYR A 13 -6.23 -3.25 10.30
N VAL A 14 -6.36 -4.58 10.28
CA VAL A 14 -6.78 -5.36 9.11
C VAL A 14 -8.23 -5.78 9.29
N PRO A 15 -9.15 -5.42 8.36
CA PRO A 15 -10.55 -5.81 8.47
C PRO A 15 -10.73 -7.34 8.54
N THR A 16 -11.72 -7.80 9.32
CA THR A 16 -12.05 -9.23 9.44
C THR A 16 -12.24 -9.87 8.07
N GLY A 17 -11.63 -11.04 7.90
CA GLY A 17 -11.69 -11.80 6.65
C GLY A 17 -10.62 -11.40 5.64
N TRP A 18 -9.79 -10.37 5.89
CA TRP A 18 -8.64 -10.06 5.07
C TRP A 18 -7.34 -10.57 5.71
N THR A 19 -6.34 -10.87 4.87
CA THR A 19 -5.02 -11.33 5.33
C THR A 19 -3.95 -10.79 4.41
N LEU A 20 -2.88 -10.25 5.01
CA LEU A 20 -1.72 -9.75 4.29
C LEU A 20 -1.03 -10.92 3.56
N ASP A 21 -0.80 -10.74 2.27
CA ASP A 21 -0.11 -11.69 1.40
C ASP A 21 1.38 -11.31 1.28
N LYS A 22 1.63 -10.07 0.88
CA LYS A 22 2.96 -9.51 0.65
C LYS A 22 2.96 -7.99 0.73
N GLU A 23 4.15 -7.41 0.81
CA GLU A 23 4.38 -5.98 0.78
C GLU A 23 5.23 -5.57 -0.42
N TYR A 24 4.94 -4.40 -0.96
CA TYR A 24 5.67 -3.75 -2.03
C TYR A 24 6.37 -2.52 -1.50
N PHE A 25 7.63 -2.34 -1.88
CA PHE A 25 8.36 -1.10 -1.65
C PHE A 25 8.25 -0.25 -2.91
N VAL A 26 7.66 0.95 -2.80
CA VAL A 26 7.25 1.75 -3.96
C VAL A 26 7.79 3.18 -3.82
N ASP A 27 8.38 3.70 -4.89
CA ASP A 27 8.71 5.12 -5.00
C ASP A 27 7.42 5.93 -5.13
N SER A 28 7.21 6.82 -4.17
CA SER A 28 6.07 7.75 -4.15
C SER A 28 6.45 9.14 -4.65
N SER A 29 7.74 9.40 -4.89
CA SER A 29 8.24 10.69 -5.35
C SER A 29 8.02 10.92 -6.86
N GLY A 30 8.00 9.83 -7.64
CA GLY A 30 7.91 9.88 -9.11
C GLY A 30 9.26 10.12 -9.80
N PHE A 31 10.36 10.11 -9.05
CA PHE A 31 11.72 10.33 -9.56
C PHE A 31 12.55 9.05 -9.57
N GLY A 32 12.03 7.92 -9.07
CA GLY A 32 12.73 6.65 -9.08
C GLY A 32 12.93 6.06 -10.47
N SER A 33 13.86 5.11 -10.60
CA SER A 33 14.12 4.38 -11.84
C SER A 33 13.82 2.88 -11.72
N GLU A 34 13.68 2.18 -12.86
CA GLU A 34 13.34 0.76 -12.88
C GLU A 34 14.47 -0.14 -12.35
N GLU A 35 15.69 0.38 -12.28
CA GLU A 35 16.89 -0.27 -11.78
C GLU A 35 17.07 -0.16 -10.25
N GLU A 36 16.23 0.63 -9.58
CA GLU A 36 16.25 0.80 -8.13
C GLU A 36 15.45 -0.30 -7.42
N SER A 37 15.66 -0.45 -6.10
CA SER A 37 14.92 -1.43 -5.30
C SER A 37 13.45 -1.06 -5.08
N ALA A 38 13.13 0.24 -5.10
CA ALA A 38 11.75 0.71 -5.00
C ALA A 38 11.09 0.63 -6.37
N LEU A 39 9.92 0.00 -6.45
CA LEU A 39 9.15 -0.03 -7.67
C LEU A 39 8.74 1.40 -8.05
N THR A 40 8.93 1.76 -9.32
CA THR A 40 8.25 2.93 -9.88
C THR A 40 6.74 2.73 -9.83
N ALA A 41 5.97 3.82 -9.86
CA ALA A 41 4.50 3.75 -9.93
C ALA A 41 4.01 2.85 -11.09
N SER A 42 4.68 2.92 -12.25
CA SER A 42 4.37 2.10 -13.42
C SER A 42 4.66 0.61 -13.21
N GLN A 43 5.73 0.26 -12.50
CA GLN A 43 6.01 -1.14 -12.15
C GLN A 43 5.01 -1.65 -11.12
N PHE A 44 4.69 -0.86 -10.10
CA PHE A 44 3.71 -1.23 -9.09
C PHE A 44 2.30 -1.43 -9.67
N LEU A 45 1.87 -0.60 -10.63
CA LEU A 45 0.57 -0.77 -11.28
C LEU A 45 0.42 -2.11 -12.03
N LYS A 46 1.52 -2.71 -12.50
CA LYS A 46 1.51 -4.04 -13.15
C LYS A 46 1.28 -5.16 -12.14
N GLU A 47 1.55 -4.90 -10.87
CA GLU A 47 1.40 -5.85 -9.76
C GLU A 47 -0.02 -5.86 -9.19
N ILE A 48 -0.79 -4.79 -9.38
CA ILE A 48 -2.17 -4.68 -8.91
C ILE A 48 -3.08 -5.69 -9.62
N LYS A 49 -3.85 -6.44 -8.82
CA LYS A 49 -4.78 -7.47 -9.28
C LYS A 49 -6.18 -7.21 -8.74
N THR A 50 -7.17 -7.41 -9.61
CA THR A 50 -8.59 -7.40 -9.21
C THR A 50 -8.85 -8.47 -8.14
N GLY A 51 -9.68 -8.14 -7.15
CA GLY A 51 -10.04 -9.05 -6.05
C GLY A 51 -9.07 -9.01 -4.86
N LYS A 52 -7.96 -8.28 -4.98
CA LYS A 52 -7.04 -8.01 -3.86
C LYS A 52 -7.37 -6.67 -3.19
N GLY A 53 -7.00 -6.56 -1.92
CA GLY A 53 -7.01 -5.32 -1.16
C GLY A 53 -5.62 -4.72 -1.13
N TYR A 54 -5.50 -3.39 -1.15
CA TYR A 54 -4.23 -2.69 -1.10
C TYR A 54 -4.30 -1.55 -0.10
N ALA A 55 -3.29 -1.42 0.77
CA ALA A 55 -3.20 -0.36 1.76
C ALA A 55 -1.76 0.07 1.99
N LEU A 56 -1.54 1.35 2.30
CA LEU A 56 -0.24 1.83 2.76
C LEU A 56 0.00 1.30 4.18
N THR A 57 1.07 0.54 4.37
CA THR A 57 1.49 0.01 5.69
C THR A 57 2.52 0.91 6.34
N GLU A 58 3.34 1.61 5.55
CA GLU A 58 4.28 2.62 6.01
C GLU A 58 4.42 3.74 4.98
N CYS A 59 4.53 4.99 5.46
CA CYS A 59 4.69 6.17 4.63
C CYS A 59 5.96 6.95 5.00
N GLY A 60 7.00 6.83 4.19
CA GLY A 60 8.19 7.67 4.25
C GLY A 60 8.04 8.96 3.45
N GLN A 61 9.11 9.78 3.42
CA GLN A 61 9.11 11.05 2.67
C GLN A 61 9.08 10.85 1.15
N PHE A 62 9.72 9.79 0.65
CA PHE A 62 9.86 9.53 -0.79
C PHE A 62 9.45 8.11 -1.19
N GLN A 63 9.47 7.15 -0.27
CA GLN A 63 9.01 5.78 -0.52
C GLN A 63 7.92 5.37 0.46
N VAL A 64 7.09 4.43 0.02
CA VAL A 64 6.02 3.83 0.82
C VAL A 64 6.09 2.31 0.77
N TYR A 65 5.55 1.67 1.80
CA TYR A 65 5.24 0.25 1.77
C TYR A 65 3.74 0.07 1.51
N VAL A 66 3.41 -0.79 0.54
CA VAL A 66 2.03 -1.14 0.19
C VAL A 66 1.79 -2.61 0.48
N GLY A 67 0.91 -2.92 1.43
CA GLY A 67 0.45 -4.28 1.68
C GLY A 67 -0.60 -4.70 0.65
N GLU A 68 -0.43 -5.90 0.08
CA GLU A 68 -1.47 -6.62 -0.67
C GLU A 68 -2.16 -7.62 0.25
N TYR A 69 -3.49 -7.63 0.21
CA TYR A 69 -4.33 -8.49 1.04
C TYR A 69 -5.23 -9.35 0.17
N TYR A 70 -5.48 -10.57 0.61
CA TYR A 70 -6.54 -11.43 0.07
C TYR A 70 -7.64 -11.63 1.09
N LYS A 71 -8.83 -11.98 0.62
CA LYS A 71 -9.97 -12.31 1.48
C LYS A 71 -9.98 -13.82 1.74
N LYS A 72 -10.04 -14.24 3.01
CA LYS A 72 -10.20 -15.65 3.39
C LYS A 72 -11.54 -16.16 2.88
N GLY A 73 -11.50 -17.20 2.03
CA GLY A 73 -12.67 -17.86 1.47
C GLY A 73 -12.95 -17.56 -0.01
N ASP A 74 -12.13 -16.73 -0.66
CA ASP A 74 -12.04 -16.62 -2.12
C ASP A 74 -11.02 -17.61 -2.71
#